data_AF-A0A0S8H2R6-F1
#
_entry.id   AF-A0A0S8H2R6-F1
#
_cell.length_a   1.000
_cell.length_b   1.000
_cell.length_c   1.000
_cell.angle_alpha   90.00
_cell.angle_beta   90.00
_cell.angle_gamma   90.00
#
_symmetry.space_group_name_H-M   'P 1'
#
loop_
_entity.id
_entity.type
_entity.pdbx_description
1 polymer ?
#
loop_
_entity_poly.entity_id
_entity_poly.type
_entity_poly.pdbx_seq_one_letter_code
_entity_poly.pdbx_strand_id
1 'polypeptide(L)'
;MVVAGCARAPAPEPEPPPEPEPQVQPRDEAAERAAREAEEQRRREEEELRRLETERRRVLSVIGERVHFDFDKSDIRPDAEEVLQRKVSVLREYPGIRLRIEGHCDERGSNEYNLALGQRRAESVRRYLMSYGIDAGRFTTISYGEERPLMDAHNEEAWAQNRRAEFPVTDHGRIGAGE
;
A
#
# COMPACT_ATOMS: atom_id res chain seq x y z
N MET A 1 39.09 97.56 38.38
CA MET A 1 38.63 96.63 39.45
C MET A 1 37.12 96.78 39.49
N VAL A 2 36.27 95.83 39.12
CA VAL A 2 36.27 94.38 39.31
C VAL A 2 35.72 93.69 38.04
N VAL A 3 36.18 92.46 37.82
CA VAL A 3 36.13 91.68 36.57
C VAL A 3 34.77 91.00 36.37
N ALA A 4 34.23 91.04 35.15
CA ALA A 4 33.07 90.26 34.73
C ALA A 4 33.47 88.77 34.59
N GLY A 5 32.84 87.89 35.38
CA GLY A 5 33.03 86.44 35.28
C GLY A 5 32.01 85.81 34.33
N CYS A 6 32.46 85.25 33.22
CA CYS A 6 31.68 84.33 32.40
C CYS A 6 31.71 82.93 33.03
N ALA A 7 30.55 82.35 33.33
CA ALA A 7 30.42 80.94 33.68
C ALA A 7 30.60 80.08 32.43
N ARG A 8 31.58 79.17 32.47
CA ARG A 8 31.78 78.13 31.45
C ARG A 8 31.09 76.86 31.94
N ALA A 9 30.16 76.32 31.15
CA ALA A 9 29.52 75.03 31.44
C ALA A 9 30.58 73.91 31.45
N PRO A 10 30.49 72.91 32.34
CA PRO A 10 31.39 71.76 32.30
C PRO A 10 31.15 70.94 31.01
N ALA A 11 32.23 70.40 30.45
CA ALA A 11 32.15 69.53 29.28
C ALA A 11 31.36 68.25 29.61
N PRO A 12 30.54 67.72 28.68
CA PRO A 12 29.89 66.43 28.88
C PRO A 12 30.95 65.32 28.99
N GLU A 13 30.76 64.41 29.94
CA GLU A 13 31.59 63.20 30.06
C GLU A 13 31.45 62.32 28.81
N PRO A 14 32.52 61.65 28.36
CA PRO A 14 32.46 60.77 27.20
C PRO A 14 31.52 59.60 27.49
N GLU A 15 30.56 59.36 26.59
CA GLU A 15 29.67 58.20 26.67
C GLU A 15 30.48 56.90 26.70
N PRO A 16 30.09 55.91 27.52
CA PRO A 16 30.77 54.62 27.55
C PRO A 16 30.70 53.98 26.15
N PRO A 17 31.76 53.26 25.72
CA PRO A 17 31.76 52.61 24.41
C PRO A 17 30.53 51.69 24.31
N PRO A 18 29.90 51.59 23.12
CA PRO A 18 28.73 50.74 22.94
C PRO A 18 29.07 49.31 23.38
N GLU A 19 28.19 48.71 24.19
CA GLU A 19 28.31 47.31 24.54
C GLU A 19 28.41 46.48 23.25
N PRO A 20 29.33 45.50 23.17
CA PRO A 20 29.45 44.68 21.97
C PRO A 20 28.11 44.00 21.70
N GLU A 21 27.57 44.23 20.50
CA GLU A 21 26.35 43.57 20.05
C GLU A 21 26.50 42.05 20.23
N PRO A 22 25.46 41.33 20.69
CA PRO A 22 25.54 39.89 20.90
C PRO A 22 25.87 39.20 19.58
N GLN A 23 27.12 38.74 19.46
CA GLN A 23 27.59 38.00 18.30
C GLN A 23 27.01 36.58 18.36
N VAL A 24 25.93 36.34 17.62
CA VAL A 24 25.38 34.99 17.41
C VAL A 24 26.49 34.13 16.82
N GLN A 25 26.86 33.05 17.52
CA GLN A 25 28.03 32.26 17.14
C GLN A 25 27.70 31.38 15.92
N PRO A 26 28.63 31.16 14.97
CA PRO A 26 28.42 30.33 13.77
C PRO A 26 27.91 28.90 14.05
N ARG A 27 28.09 28.41 15.28
CA ARG A 27 27.65 27.10 15.75
C ARG A 27 26.13 27.01 15.94
N ASP A 28 25.47 28.10 16.31
CA ASP A 28 24.02 28.15 16.53
C ASP A 28 23.27 28.13 15.18
N GLU A 29 23.77 28.87 14.19
CA GLU A 29 23.22 28.83 12.83
C GLU A 29 23.40 27.46 12.15
N ALA A 30 24.54 26.80 12.37
CA ALA A 30 24.80 25.47 11.83
C ALA A 30 23.86 24.42 12.46
N ALA A 31 23.60 24.53 13.77
CA ALA A 31 22.64 23.68 14.46
C ALA A 31 21.20 23.91 13.95
N GLU A 32 20.80 25.15 13.73
CA GLU A 32 19.47 25.46 13.16
C GLU A 32 19.33 25.00 11.70
N ARG A 33 20.36 25.14 10.87
CA ARG A 33 20.37 24.61 9.49
C ARG A 33 20.22 23.09 9.49
N ALA A 34 21.00 22.40 10.32
CA ALA A 34 20.89 20.95 10.49
C ALA A 34 19.51 20.51 10.99
N ALA A 35 18.89 21.28 11.91
CA ALA A 35 17.54 21.00 12.40
C ALA A 35 16.46 21.16 11.29
N ARG A 36 16.56 22.21 10.46
CA ARG A 36 15.68 22.43 9.29
C ARG A 36 15.84 21.33 8.25
N GLU A 37 17.06 20.97 7.90
CA GLU A 37 17.36 19.88 6.96
C GLU A 37 16.82 18.53 7.48
N ALA A 38 16.99 18.24 8.76
CA ALA A 38 16.45 17.02 9.37
C ALA A 38 14.91 17.00 9.38
N GLU A 39 14.25 18.15 9.57
CA GLU A 39 12.79 18.23 9.47
C GLU A 39 12.29 18.02 8.05
N GLU A 40 12.93 18.65 7.07
CA GLU A 40 12.62 18.43 5.66
C GLU A 40 12.81 16.97 5.26
N GLN A 41 13.90 16.35 5.71
CA GLN A 41 14.18 14.96 5.40
C GLN A 41 13.12 14.02 6.01
N ARG A 42 12.73 14.23 7.28
CA ARG A 42 11.62 13.49 7.90
C ARG A 42 10.32 13.65 7.11
N ARG A 43 9.99 14.86 6.65
CA ARG A 43 8.79 15.10 5.85
C ARG A 43 8.83 14.35 4.53
N ARG A 44 9.98 14.35 3.83
CA ARG A 44 10.16 13.62 2.56
C ARG A 44 10.01 12.11 2.76
N GLU A 45 10.61 11.57 3.82
CA GLU A 45 10.50 10.15 4.17
C GLU A 45 9.05 9.74 4.51
N GLU A 46 8.31 10.58 5.24
CA GLU A 46 6.89 10.34 5.56
C GLU A 46 6.01 10.38 4.29
N GLU A 47 6.23 11.35 3.41
CA GLU A 47 5.53 11.47 2.14
C GLU A 47 5.81 10.26 1.22
N GLU A 48 7.07 9.82 1.16
CA GLU A 48 7.47 8.61 0.44
C GLU A 48 6.75 7.38 1.01
N LEU A 49 6.80 7.16 2.33
CA LEU A 49 6.12 6.04 2.97
C LEU A 49 4.63 6.05 2.67
N ARG A 50 3.97 7.21 2.77
CA ARG A 50 2.54 7.35 2.46
C ARG A 50 2.23 6.99 1.00
N ARG A 51 3.12 7.37 0.06
CA ARG A 51 3.00 7.01 -1.35
C ARG A 51 3.12 5.50 -1.54
N LEU A 52 4.11 4.87 -0.90
CA LEU A 52 4.33 3.43 -0.94
C LEU A 52 3.14 2.65 -0.38
N GLU A 53 2.58 3.08 0.75
CA GLU A 53 1.41 2.46 1.35
C GLU A 53 0.17 2.57 0.45
N THR A 54 -0.02 3.73 -0.17
CA THR A 54 -1.13 3.96 -1.11
C THR A 54 -1.02 3.02 -2.32
N GLU A 55 0.18 2.90 -2.90
CA GLU A 55 0.42 2.00 -4.02
C GLU A 55 0.23 0.54 -3.60
N ARG A 56 0.79 0.14 -2.45
CA ARG A 56 0.60 -1.20 -1.91
C ARG A 56 -0.87 -1.53 -1.71
N ARG A 57 -1.66 -0.61 -1.16
CA ARG A 57 -3.10 -0.79 -0.96
C ARG A 57 -3.83 -0.98 -2.30
N ARG A 58 -3.48 -0.18 -3.31
CA ARG A 58 -4.05 -0.28 -4.67
C ARG A 58 -3.77 -1.65 -5.28
N VAL A 59 -2.51 -2.07 -5.27
CA VAL A 59 -2.05 -3.37 -5.78
C VAL A 59 -2.79 -4.52 -5.11
N LEU A 60 -2.85 -4.51 -3.78
CA LEU A 60 -3.51 -5.58 -3.02
C LEU A 60 -5.02 -5.59 -3.20
N SER A 61 -5.66 -4.43 -3.43
CA SER A 61 -7.08 -4.36 -3.77
C SER A 61 -7.39 -5.10 -5.06
N VAL A 62 -6.63 -4.83 -6.14
CA VAL A 62 -6.82 -5.51 -7.43
C VAL A 62 -6.53 -7.00 -7.32
N ILE A 63 -5.45 -7.38 -6.62
CA ILE A 63 -5.07 -8.78 -6.44
C ILE A 63 -6.07 -9.54 -5.58
N GLY A 64 -6.65 -8.92 -4.55
CA GLY A 64 -7.62 -9.55 -3.65
C GLY A 64 -9.04 -9.67 -4.21
N GLU A 65 -9.36 -8.99 -5.31
CA GLU A 65 -10.70 -9.02 -5.89
C GLU A 65 -11.14 -10.45 -6.26
N ARG A 66 -12.33 -10.86 -5.84
CA ARG A 66 -12.83 -12.22 -6.07
C ARG A 66 -13.32 -12.39 -7.50
N VAL A 67 -13.37 -13.64 -7.96
CA VAL A 67 -14.03 -14.00 -9.21
C VAL A 67 -15.14 -15.00 -8.94
N HIS A 68 -16.26 -14.89 -9.65
CA HIS A 68 -17.43 -15.73 -9.44
C HIS A 68 -17.63 -16.72 -10.57
N PHE A 69 -18.42 -17.77 -10.30
CA PHE A 69 -18.73 -18.83 -11.24
C PHE A 69 -20.23 -19.09 -11.30
N ASP A 70 -20.68 -19.55 -12.46
CA ASP A 70 -22.05 -20.03 -12.61
C ASP A 70 -22.25 -21.36 -11.87
N PHE A 71 -23.53 -21.68 -11.64
CA PHE A 71 -23.91 -22.94 -11.03
C PHE A 71 -23.33 -24.12 -11.80
N ASP A 72 -22.71 -25.03 -11.06
CA ASP A 72 -22.09 -26.25 -11.58
C ASP A 72 -20.99 -26.05 -12.65
N LYS A 73 -20.43 -24.83 -12.76
CA LYS A 73 -19.38 -24.52 -13.74
C LYS A 73 -18.04 -24.15 -13.11
N SER A 74 -16.98 -24.43 -13.86
CA SER A 74 -15.60 -23.98 -13.61
C SER A 74 -15.03 -23.14 -14.75
N ASP A 75 -15.82 -22.79 -15.75
CA ASP A 75 -15.41 -21.91 -16.84
C ASP A 75 -15.33 -20.46 -16.37
N ILE A 76 -14.36 -19.71 -16.90
CA ILE A 76 -14.21 -18.29 -16.60
C ILE A 76 -15.32 -17.52 -17.30
N ARG A 77 -16.12 -16.79 -16.51
CA ARG A 77 -17.16 -15.89 -17.02
C ARG A 77 -16.55 -14.60 -17.60
N PRO A 78 -17.26 -13.88 -18.49
CA PRO A 78 -16.77 -12.61 -19.03
C PRO A 78 -16.45 -11.54 -17.98
N ASP A 79 -17.24 -11.44 -16.91
CA ASP A 79 -16.98 -10.51 -15.79
C ASP A 79 -15.74 -10.92 -14.99
N ALA A 80 -15.58 -12.23 -14.74
CA ALA A 80 -14.37 -12.77 -14.12
C ALA A 80 -13.12 -12.52 -15.00
N GLU A 81 -13.27 -12.58 -16.32
CA GLU A 81 -12.20 -12.30 -17.28
C GLU A 81 -11.64 -10.88 -17.10
N GLU A 82 -12.51 -9.88 -16.99
CA GLU A 82 -12.13 -8.48 -16.76
C GLU A 82 -11.33 -8.31 -15.46
N VAL A 83 -11.79 -8.95 -14.37
CA VAL A 83 -11.06 -8.95 -13.09
C VAL A 83 -9.68 -9.61 -13.24
N LEU A 84 -9.61 -10.78 -13.89
CA LEU A 84 -8.36 -11.51 -14.06
C LEU A 84 -7.38 -10.75 -14.95
N GLN A 85 -7.83 -10.05 -15.99
CA GLN A 85 -6.96 -9.21 -16.82
C GLN A 85 -6.34 -8.07 -16.01
N ARG A 86 -7.08 -7.43 -15.10
CA ARG A 86 -6.52 -6.43 -14.18
C ARG A 86 -5.45 -7.05 -13.27
N LYS A 87 -5.67 -8.27 -12.77
CA LYS A 87 -4.64 -9.01 -12.00
C LYS A 87 -3.41 -9.34 -12.85
N VAL A 88 -3.58 -9.72 -14.12
CA VAL A 88 -2.45 -10.00 -15.03
C VAL A 88 -1.54 -8.78 -15.14
N SER A 89 -2.09 -7.59 -15.34
CA SER A 89 -1.31 -6.35 -15.40
C SER A 89 -0.48 -6.14 -14.12
N VAL A 90 -1.11 -6.28 -12.95
CA VAL A 90 -0.42 -6.14 -11.66
C VAL A 90 0.63 -7.23 -11.45
N LEU A 91 0.35 -8.48 -11.80
CA LEU A 91 1.30 -9.58 -11.65
C LEU A 91 2.50 -9.43 -12.58
N ARG A 92 2.35 -8.81 -13.75
CA ARG A 92 3.47 -8.48 -14.65
C ARG A 92 4.34 -7.36 -14.07
N GLU A 93 3.72 -6.32 -13.53
CA GLU A 93 4.41 -5.19 -12.92
C GLU A 93 5.17 -5.60 -11.65
N TYR A 94 4.60 -6.51 -10.85
CA TYR A 94 5.19 -6.97 -9.60
C TYR A 94 5.49 -8.48 -9.66
N PRO A 95 6.64 -8.90 -10.24
CA PRO A 95 6.98 -10.31 -10.41
C PRO A 95 7.19 -11.07 -9.09
N GLY A 96 7.43 -10.35 -8.00
CA GLY A 96 7.60 -10.93 -6.65
C GLY A 96 6.30 -11.41 -5.99
N ILE A 97 5.13 -10.98 -6.46
CA ILE A 97 3.85 -11.38 -5.84
C ILE A 97 3.59 -12.87 -6.08
N ARG A 98 3.24 -13.62 -5.03
CA ARG A 98 2.77 -15.00 -5.11
C ARG A 98 1.39 -15.13 -4.49
N LEU A 99 0.54 -15.93 -5.11
CA LEU A 99 -0.85 -16.09 -4.72
C LEU A 99 -1.16 -17.55 -4.39
N ARG A 100 -2.08 -17.75 -3.46
CA ARG A 100 -2.87 -18.97 -3.39
C ARG A 100 -4.24 -18.69 -3.98
N ILE A 101 -4.72 -19.57 -4.85
CA ILE A 101 -6.03 -19.51 -5.47
C ILE A 101 -6.92 -20.50 -4.75
N GLU A 102 -7.93 -19.99 -4.06
CA GLU A 102 -8.83 -20.79 -3.21
C GLU A 102 -10.17 -20.92 -3.93
N GLY A 103 -10.57 -22.15 -4.28
CA GLY A 103 -11.83 -22.41 -4.98
C GLY A 103 -12.94 -22.85 -4.03
N HIS A 104 -14.09 -22.19 -4.12
CA HIS A 104 -15.28 -22.42 -3.28
C HIS A 104 -16.52 -22.75 -4.11
N CYS A 105 -17.47 -23.41 -3.47
CA CYS A 105 -18.76 -23.83 -4.01
C CYS A 105 -19.90 -23.35 -3.11
N ASP A 106 -21.13 -23.41 -3.64
CA ASP A 106 -22.32 -23.34 -2.80
C ASP A 106 -22.61 -24.71 -2.18
N GLU A 107 -23.52 -24.75 -1.20
CA GLU A 107 -23.84 -25.90 -0.36
C GLU A 107 -24.58 -27.05 -1.08
N ARG A 108 -24.87 -26.90 -2.37
CA ARG A 108 -25.65 -27.90 -3.09
C ARG A 108 -24.70 -28.95 -3.66
N GLY A 109 -25.01 -30.21 -3.40
CA GLY A 109 -24.23 -31.36 -3.85
C GLY A 109 -23.61 -32.12 -2.70
N SER A 110 -22.81 -33.14 -3.01
CA SER A 110 -21.99 -33.81 -1.99
C SER A 110 -20.71 -33.02 -1.72
N ASN A 111 -20.21 -33.11 -0.49
CA ASN A 111 -19.01 -32.40 -0.08
C ASN A 111 -17.78 -32.76 -0.96
N GLU A 112 -17.62 -34.04 -1.31
CA GLU A 112 -16.55 -34.53 -2.19
C GLU A 112 -16.65 -33.94 -3.60
N TYR A 113 -17.88 -33.82 -4.11
CA TYR A 113 -18.14 -33.18 -5.40
C TYR A 113 -17.74 -31.70 -5.36
N ASN A 114 -18.12 -30.99 -4.29
CA ASN A 114 -17.82 -29.58 -4.13
C ASN A 114 -16.32 -29.31 -3.94
N LEU A 115 -15.59 -30.19 -3.25
CA LEU A 115 -14.13 -30.15 -3.22
C LEU A 115 -13.51 -30.31 -4.61
N ALA A 116 -14.00 -31.27 -5.40
CA ALA A 116 -13.50 -31.46 -6.77
C ALA A 116 -13.86 -30.27 -7.68
N LEU A 117 -15.07 -29.72 -7.58
CA LEU A 117 -15.51 -28.58 -8.38
C LEU A 117 -14.74 -27.30 -8.01
N GLY A 118 -14.53 -27.05 -6.72
CA GLY A 118 -13.72 -25.92 -6.27
C GLY A 118 -12.27 -26.04 -6.72
N GLN A 119 -11.70 -27.26 -6.73
CA GLN A 119 -10.36 -27.49 -7.28
C GLN A 119 -10.30 -27.16 -8.79
N ARG A 120 -11.29 -27.60 -9.57
CA ARG A 120 -11.39 -27.26 -11.00
C ARG A 120 -11.48 -25.74 -11.22
N ARG A 121 -12.24 -25.02 -10.38
CA ARG A 121 -12.34 -23.54 -10.42
C ARG A 121 -10.98 -22.88 -10.20
N ALA A 122 -10.27 -23.29 -9.15
CA ALA A 122 -8.94 -22.77 -8.85
C ALA A 122 -7.94 -23.05 -9.99
N GLU A 123 -8.01 -24.24 -10.59
CA GLU A 123 -7.18 -24.61 -11.73
C GLU A 123 -7.53 -23.87 -13.02
N SER A 124 -8.81 -23.60 -13.29
CA SER A 124 -9.22 -22.77 -14.43
C SER A 124 -8.63 -21.37 -14.33
N VAL A 125 -8.70 -20.74 -13.15
CA VAL A 125 -8.12 -19.43 -12.90
C VAL A 125 -6.59 -19.47 -13.03
N ARG A 126 -5.93 -20.48 -12.46
CA ARG A 126 -4.48 -20.66 -12.60
C ARG A 126 -4.06 -20.78 -14.07
N ARG A 127 -4.75 -21.63 -14.83
CA ARG A 127 -4.50 -21.83 -16.27
C ARG A 127 -4.72 -20.55 -17.06
N TYR A 128 -5.77 -19.79 -16.73
CA TYR A 128 -6.03 -18.49 -17.33
C TYR A 128 -4.87 -17.52 -17.08
N LEU A 129 -4.41 -17.36 -15.84
CA LEU A 129 -3.28 -16.45 -15.55
C LEU A 129 -1.98 -16.91 -16.25
N MET A 130 -1.74 -18.23 -16.31
CA MET A 130 -0.60 -18.81 -17.02
C MET A 130 -0.65 -18.60 -18.53
N SER A 131 -1.83 -18.55 -19.15
CA SER A 131 -1.94 -18.29 -20.61
C SER A 131 -1.49 -16.87 -20.98
N TYR A 132 -1.41 -15.96 -20.01
CA TYR A 132 -0.81 -14.63 -20.17
C TYR A 132 0.70 -14.59 -19.86
N GLY A 133 1.34 -15.75 -19.68
CA GLY A 133 2.77 -15.88 -19.45
C GLY A 133 3.22 -15.67 -18.01
N ILE A 134 2.30 -15.67 -17.04
CA ILE A 134 2.68 -15.62 -15.63
C ILE A 134 3.21 -16.98 -15.19
N ASP A 135 4.38 -17.00 -14.54
CA ASP A 135 5.03 -18.23 -14.09
C ASP A 135 4.14 -19.08 -13.17
N ALA A 136 4.15 -20.38 -13.42
CA ALA A 136 3.30 -21.35 -12.74
C ALA A 136 3.66 -21.54 -11.25
N GLY A 137 4.91 -21.26 -10.87
CA GLY A 137 5.43 -21.32 -9.51
C GLY A 137 5.02 -20.13 -8.64
N ARG A 138 4.33 -19.13 -9.22
CA ARG A 138 3.72 -18.02 -8.47
C ARG A 138 2.36 -18.35 -7.89
N PHE A 139 1.80 -19.52 -8.24
CA PHE A 139 0.47 -19.92 -7.85
C PHE A 139 0.47 -21.25 -7.11
N THR A 140 -0.22 -21.29 -5.98
CA THR A 140 -0.71 -22.53 -5.37
C THR A 140 -2.22 -22.58 -5.48
N THR A 141 -2.82 -23.77 -5.50
CA THR A 141 -4.28 -23.94 -5.55
C THR A 141 -4.75 -24.76 -4.37
N ILE A 142 -5.91 -24.43 -3.84
CA ILE A 142 -6.61 -25.21 -2.82
C ILE A 142 -8.11 -25.12 -3.07
N SER A 143 -8.86 -26.16 -2.70
CA SER A 143 -10.31 -26.09 -2.64
C SER A 143 -10.80 -26.23 -1.22
N TYR A 144 -11.81 -25.44 -0.88
CA TYR A 144 -12.59 -25.61 0.34
C TYR A 144 -14.00 -26.14 0.07
N GLY A 145 -14.35 -26.42 -1.19
CA GLY A 145 -15.71 -26.81 -1.56
C GLY A 145 -16.74 -25.85 -0.95
N GLU A 146 -17.72 -26.40 -0.25
CA GLU A 146 -18.76 -25.65 0.46
C GLU A 146 -18.40 -25.30 1.92
N GLU A 147 -17.26 -25.79 2.45
CA GLU A 147 -16.93 -25.74 3.88
C GLU A 147 -16.63 -24.32 4.41
N ARG A 148 -16.44 -23.35 3.51
CA ARG A 148 -16.15 -21.93 3.85
C ARG A 148 -17.08 -20.98 3.09
N PRO A 149 -18.38 -20.93 3.47
CA PRO A 149 -19.33 -20.02 2.84
C PRO A 149 -18.95 -18.57 3.13
N LEU A 150 -19.11 -17.69 2.14
CA LEU A 150 -19.05 -16.24 2.31
C LEU A 150 -20.37 -15.72 2.88
N MET A 151 -21.47 -16.28 2.42
CA MET A 151 -22.82 -16.02 2.90
C MET A 151 -23.48 -17.31 3.35
N ASP A 152 -23.93 -17.34 4.60
CA ASP A 152 -24.54 -18.51 5.25
C ASP A 152 -26.07 -18.56 5.06
N ALA A 153 -26.54 -18.13 3.88
CA ALA A 153 -27.96 -18.13 3.56
C ALA A 153 -28.27 -19.13 2.45
N HIS A 154 -29.48 -19.69 2.49
CA HIS A 154 -29.91 -20.78 1.61
C HIS A 154 -30.76 -20.24 0.45
N ASN A 155 -30.19 -19.32 -0.34
CA ASN A 155 -30.87 -18.70 -1.47
C ASN A 155 -29.90 -18.41 -2.63
N GLU A 156 -30.43 -18.13 -3.82
CA GLU A 156 -29.59 -17.97 -5.02
C GLU A 156 -28.62 -16.79 -4.92
N GLU A 157 -28.96 -15.73 -4.20
CA GLU A 157 -28.03 -14.62 -3.95
C GLU A 157 -26.79 -15.10 -3.19
N ALA A 158 -26.98 -15.80 -2.08
CA ALA A 158 -25.90 -16.35 -1.28
C ALA A 158 -25.11 -17.43 -2.04
N TRP A 159 -25.79 -18.32 -2.76
CA TRP A 159 -25.14 -19.34 -3.57
C TRP A 159 -24.25 -18.71 -4.65
N ALA A 160 -24.73 -17.67 -5.34
CA ALA A 160 -23.92 -16.94 -6.32
C ALA A 160 -22.67 -16.30 -5.71
N GLN A 161 -22.79 -15.76 -4.49
CA GLN A 161 -21.64 -15.22 -3.76
C GLN A 161 -20.66 -16.32 -3.35
N ASN A 162 -21.15 -17.50 -2.95
CA ASN A 162 -20.32 -18.61 -2.49
C ASN A 162 -19.54 -19.30 -3.62
N ARG A 163 -20.09 -19.37 -4.84
CA ARG A 163 -19.42 -19.87 -6.04
C ARG A 163 -18.34 -18.90 -6.52
N ARG A 164 -17.15 -18.99 -5.91
CA ARG A 164 -16.07 -18.02 -6.14
C ARG A 164 -14.67 -18.62 -6.11
N ALA A 165 -13.70 -17.84 -6.56
CA ALA A 165 -12.30 -18.01 -6.18
C ALA A 165 -11.77 -16.78 -5.46
N GLU A 166 -10.97 -17.02 -4.42
CA GLU A 166 -10.26 -16.01 -3.63
C GLU A 166 -8.75 -16.07 -3.87
N PHE A 167 -8.06 -14.96 -3.58
CA PHE A 167 -6.66 -14.75 -3.96
C PHE A 167 -5.81 -14.25 -2.78
N PRO A 168 -5.71 -14.99 -1.67
CA PRO A 168 -4.78 -14.63 -0.61
C PRO A 168 -3.34 -14.54 -1.14
N VAL A 169 -2.71 -13.40 -0.87
CA VAL A 169 -1.30 -13.16 -1.16
C VAL A 169 -0.45 -13.96 -0.17
N THR A 170 0.33 -14.89 -0.69
CA THR A 170 1.24 -15.72 0.12
C THR A 170 2.63 -15.07 0.25
N ASP A 171 3.04 -14.31 -0.75
CA ASP A 171 4.22 -13.46 -0.72
C ASP A 171 3.92 -12.16 -1.47
N HIS A 172 4.22 -11.04 -0.83
CA HIS A 172 3.98 -9.73 -1.41
C HIS A 172 5.12 -9.32 -2.35
N GLY A 173 6.33 -9.88 -2.19
CA GLY A 173 7.52 -9.35 -2.83
C GLY A 173 7.77 -7.88 -2.46
N ARG A 174 8.55 -7.17 -3.28
CA ARG A 174 8.76 -5.73 -3.13
C ARG A 174 7.67 -4.97 -3.87
N ILE A 175 6.59 -4.62 -3.17
CA ILE A 175 5.56 -3.71 -3.69
C ILE A 175 5.95 -2.31 -3.23
N GLY A 176 6.41 -1.47 -4.17
CA GLY A 176 6.69 -0.05 -3.93
C GLY A 176 8.16 0.36 -3.87
N ALA A 177 9.11 -0.55 -3.66
CA ALA A 177 10.52 -0.21 -3.90
C ALA A 177 10.76 -0.19 -5.41
N GLY A 178 11.03 1.00 -5.98
CA GLY A 178 11.48 1.11 -7.37
C GLY A 178 12.68 0.19 -7.61
N GLU A 179 12.75 -0.40 -8.81
CA GLU A 179 13.96 -1.09 -9.27
C GLU A 179 15.20 -0.17 -9.23
#